data_AF-A0A2H0TDH6-F1
#
_entry.id   AF-A0A2H0TDH6-F1
#
_cell.length_a   1.000
_cell.length_b   1.000
_cell.length_c   1.000
_cell.angle_alpha   90.00
_cell.angle_beta   90.00
_cell.angle_gamma   90.00
#
_symmetry.space_group_name_H-M   'P 1'
#
loop_
_entity.id
_entity.type
_entity.pdbx_description
1 polymer ?
#
loop_
_entity_poly.entity_id
_entity_poly.type
_entity_poly.pdbx_seq_one_letter_code
_entity_poly.pdbx_strand_id
1 'polypeptide(L)'
;MAEENTIEQARSLALQERRAEQKKEQEKKREVQKIMRQINAIKDSLPPKINLTESISMVGFALISDIVDWLVIGSIPILGDILDIVTWMIVGFWMWWRKLKRAPGSIEAGIIELIPVADILPTWTAIVVLSILYNNHKRAQAAGEIKKLHALQKQAQAIAAS
;
A
#
# COMPACT_ATOMS: atom_id res chain seq x y z
N MET A 1 7.79 63.97 -28.25
CA MET A 1 7.31 63.91 -26.84
C MET A 1 6.07 63.04 -26.66
N ALA A 2 5.08 63.06 -27.57
CA ALA A 2 3.90 62.16 -27.44
C ALA A 2 4.24 60.67 -27.64
N GLU A 3 5.09 60.32 -28.62
CA GLU A 3 5.45 58.92 -28.91
C GLU A 3 6.24 58.22 -27.79
N GLU A 4 7.12 58.94 -27.12
CA GLU A 4 7.97 58.42 -26.04
C GLU A 4 7.13 58.01 -24.81
N ASN A 5 6.08 58.79 -24.50
CA ASN A 5 5.15 58.52 -23.41
C ASN A 5 4.30 57.25 -23.67
N THR A 6 3.92 56.99 -24.93
CA THR A 6 3.21 55.75 -25.33
C THR A 6 4.08 54.49 -25.21
N ILE A 7 5.39 54.59 -25.49
CA ILE A 7 6.31 53.43 -25.42
C ILE A 7 6.58 53.03 -23.97
N GLU A 8 6.76 53.99 -23.07
CA GLU A 8 6.92 53.72 -21.63
C GLU A 8 5.66 53.10 -21.01
N GLN A 9 4.47 53.60 -21.39
CA GLN A 9 3.19 53.02 -20.96
C GLN A 9 3.07 51.57 -21.41
N ALA A 10 3.39 51.24 -22.67
CA ALA A 10 3.35 49.88 -23.19
C ALA A 10 4.31 48.93 -22.45
N ARG A 11 5.53 49.39 -22.13
CA ARG A 11 6.49 48.59 -21.33
C ARG A 11 5.99 48.32 -19.92
N SER A 12 5.40 49.32 -19.27
CA SER A 12 4.88 49.18 -17.91
C SER A 12 3.71 48.18 -17.85
N LEU A 13 2.86 48.17 -18.87
CA LEU A 13 1.71 47.27 -18.99
C LEU A 13 2.17 45.83 -19.25
N ALA A 14 3.10 45.62 -20.18
CA ALA A 14 3.69 44.30 -20.42
C ALA A 14 4.42 43.73 -19.18
N LEU A 15 5.06 44.60 -18.38
CA LEU A 15 5.69 44.20 -17.13
C LEU A 15 4.66 43.80 -16.06
N GLN A 16 3.52 44.49 -16.00
CA GLN A 16 2.42 44.14 -15.11
C GLN A 16 1.78 42.80 -15.52
N GLU A 17 1.58 42.56 -16.81
CA GLU A 17 1.06 41.29 -17.34
C GLU A 17 1.99 40.13 -16.98
N ARG A 18 3.29 40.25 -17.22
CA ARG A 18 4.27 39.22 -16.84
C ARG A 18 4.27 38.93 -15.33
N ARG A 19 4.15 39.97 -14.50
CA ARG A 19 4.04 39.79 -13.03
C ARG A 19 2.74 39.11 -12.63
N ALA A 20 1.63 39.40 -13.31
CA ALA A 20 0.35 38.75 -13.07
C ALA A 20 0.39 37.28 -13.49
N GLU A 21 0.99 36.96 -14.63
CA GLU A 21 1.21 35.59 -15.09
C GLU A 21 2.10 34.80 -14.13
N GLN A 22 3.23 35.39 -13.70
CA GLN A 22 4.13 34.77 -12.72
C GLN A 22 3.42 34.50 -11.38
N LYS A 23 2.60 35.43 -10.91
CA LYS A 23 1.79 35.23 -9.70
C LYS A 23 0.81 34.07 -9.86
N LYS A 24 0.08 34.01 -10.97
CA LYS A 24 -0.85 32.91 -11.28
C LYS A 24 -0.13 31.57 -11.36
N GLU A 25 1.04 31.53 -12.00
CA GLU A 25 1.85 30.30 -12.09
C GLU A 25 2.37 29.86 -10.71
N GLN A 26 2.81 30.80 -9.88
CA GLN A 26 3.27 30.50 -8.53
C GLN A 26 2.12 30.01 -7.63
N GLU A 27 0.93 30.59 -7.77
CA GLU A 27 -0.29 30.14 -7.09
C GLU A 27 -0.68 28.72 -7.51
N LYS A 28 -0.69 28.42 -8.81
CA LYS A 28 -0.90 27.06 -9.34
C LYS A 28 0.09 26.06 -8.75
N LYS A 29 1.39 26.39 -8.75
CA LYS A 29 2.44 25.52 -8.16
C LYS A 29 2.19 25.25 -6.68
N ARG A 30 1.77 26.27 -5.92
CA ARG A 30 1.43 26.12 -4.49
C ARG A 30 0.20 25.24 -4.27
N GLU A 31 -0.84 25.38 -5.10
CA GLU A 31 -2.02 24.51 -5.03
C GLU A 31 -1.68 23.06 -5.36
N VAL A 32 -0.97 22.81 -6.46
CA VAL A 32 -0.53 21.45 -6.83
C VAL A 32 0.31 20.84 -5.71
N GLN A 33 1.22 21.62 -5.10
CA GLN A 33 2.03 21.14 -3.99
C GLN A 33 1.19 20.78 -2.76
N LYS A 34 0.15 21.57 -2.42
CA LYS A 34 -0.78 21.26 -1.33
C LYS A 34 -1.57 19.98 -1.62
N ILE A 35 -2.10 19.83 -2.83
CA ILE A 35 -2.83 18.63 -3.24
C ILE A 35 -1.91 17.41 -3.20
N MET A 36 -0.66 17.52 -3.67
CA MET A 36 0.29 16.42 -3.65
C MET A 36 0.64 15.96 -2.24
N ARG A 37 0.74 16.91 -1.28
CA ARG A 37 0.89 16.56 0.14
C ARG A 37 -0.32 15.78 0.67
N GLN A 38 -1.54 16.17 0.31
CA GLN A 38 -2.75 15.43 0.69
C GLN A 38 -2.82 14.05 0.05
N ILE A 39 -2.44 13.92 -1.23
CA ILE A 39 -2.37 12.64 -1.95
C ILE A 39 -1.41 11.70 -1.22
N ASN A 40 -0.21 12.16 -0.88
CA ASN A 40 0.78 11.34 -0.18
C ASN A 40 0.29 10.93 1.21
N ALA A 41 -0.29 11.85 1.97
CA ALA A 41 -0.81 11.54 3.31
C ALA A 41 -1.92 10.47 3.27
N ILE A 42 -2.84 10.53 2.31
CA ILE A 42 -3.88 9.51 2.13
C ILE A 42 -3.27 8.20 1.61
N LYS A 43 -2.32 8.26 0.69
CA LYS A 43 -1.68 7.07 0.14
C LYS A 43 -0.95 6.28 1.24
N ASP A 44 -0.31 6.96 2.18
CA ASP A 44 0.43 6.35 3.28
C ASP A 44 -0.49 5.79 4.38
N SER A 45 -1.71 6.30 4.53
CA SER A 45 -2.70 5.77 5.47
C SER A 45 -3.46 4.54 4.96
N LEU A 46 -3.45 4.31 3.64
CA LEU A 46 -4.23 3.25 3.02
C LEU A 46 -3.65 1.85 3.32
N PRO A 47 -4.51 0.87 3.70
CA PRO A 47 -4.08 -0.51 3.84
C PRO A 47 -3.49 -1.07 2.54
N PRO A 48 -2.49 -1.97 2.64
CA PRO A 48 -1.87 -2.58 1.48
C PRO A 48 -2.89 -3.38 0.67
N LYS A 49 -2.80 -3.29 -0.67
CA LYS A 49 -3.57 -4.16 -1.57
C LYS A 49 -2.85 -5.47 -1.72
N ILE A 50 -3.51 -6.57 -1.43
CA ILE A 50 -3.01 -7.89 -1.83
C ILE A 50 -3.68 -8.24 -3.15
N ASN A 51 -2.88 -8.54 -4.17
CA ASN A 51 -3.39 -8.89 -5.49
C ASN A 51 -3.76 -10.38 -5.56
N LEU A 52 -4.57 -10.77 -6.56
CA LEU A 52 -5.00 -12.16 -6.73
C LEU A 52 -3.81 -13.10 -6.94
N THR A 53 -2.87 -12.75 -7.82
CA THR A 53 -1.67 -13.56 -8.08
C THR A 53 -0.85 -13.77 -6.81
N GLU A 54 -0.62 -12.70 -6.04
CA GLU A 54 0.09 -12.77 -4.76
C GLU A 54 -0.66 -13.64 -3.75
N SER A 55 -1.99 -13.52 -3.70
CA SER A 55 -2.83 -14.35 -2.84
C SER A 55 -2.69 -15.83 -3.19
N ILE A 56 -2.78 -16.17 -4.48
CA ILE A 56 -2.65 -17.55 -4.97
C ILE A 56 -1.25 -18.09 -4.67
N SER A 57 -0.19 -17.31 -4.93
CA SER A 57 1.19 -17.74 -4.67
C SER A 57 1.44 -18.00 -3.19
N MET A 58 0.98 -17.11 -2.30
CA MET A 58 1.22 -17.27 -0.86
C MET A 58 0.35 -18.36 -0.24
N VAL A 59 -0.92 -18.48 -0.66
CA VAL A 59 -1.79 -19.57 -0.20
C VAL A 59 -1.27 -20.92 -0.70
N GLY A 60 -0.83 -20.99 -1.97
CA GLY A 60 -0.24 -22.20 -2.53
C GLY A 60 1.04 -22.61 -1.81
N PHE A 61 1.93 -21.65 -1.53
CA PHE A 61 3.14 -21.90 -0.74
C PHE A 61 2.82 -22.44 0.66
N ALA A 62 1.90 -21.80 1.38
CA ALA A 62 1.52 -22.23 2.72
C ALA A 62 0.83 -23.60 2.73
N LEU A 63 -0.04 -23.86 1.75
CA LEU A 63 -0.71 -25.15 1.60
C LEU A 63 0.28 -26.27 1.29
N ILE A 64 1.28 -26.02 0.43
CA ILE A 64 2.34 -26.98 0.16
C ILE A 64 3.15 -27.24 1.43
N SER A 65 3.46 -26.20 2.21
CA SER A 65 4.15 -26.37 3.49
C SER A 65 3.37 -27.27 4.43
N ASP A 66 2.08 -26.97 4.66
CA ASP A 66 1.23 -27.74 5.56
C ASP A 66 1.11 -29.22 5.09
N ILE A 67 1.01 -29.45 3.78
CA ILE A 67 0.95 -30.81 3.22
C ILE A 67 2.27 -31.55 3.40
N VAL A 68 3.41 -30.89 3.11
CA VAL A 68 4.73 -31.52 3.25
C VAL A 68 4.99 -31.82 4.72
N ASP A 69 4.65 -30.91 5.62
CA ASP A 69 4.84 -31.09 7.04
C ASP A 69 4.02 -32.27 7.56
N TRP A 70 2.73 -32.34 7.21
CA TRP A 70 1.87 -33.48 7.54
C TRP A 70 2.42 -34.83 7.04
N LEU A 71 3.03 -34.86 5.85
CA LEU A 71 3.64 -36.06 5.27
C LEU A 71 5.00 -36.42 5.90
N VAL A 72 5.78 -35.41 6.31
CA VAL A 72 7.15 -35.56 6.82
C VAL A 72 7.19 -35.82 8.33
N ILE A 73 6.29 -35.22 9.12
CA ILE A 73 6.14 -35.46 10.57
C ILE A 73 5.86 -36.93 10.87
N GLY A 74 5.10 -37.61 10.01
CA GLY A 74 4.88 -39.06 10.12
C GLY A 74 6.15 -39.91 9.99
N SER A 75 7.26 -39.33 9.52
CA SER A 75 8.50 -40.04 9.16
C SER A 75 9.75 -39.57 9.93
N ILE A 76 9.98 -38.26 10.08
CA ILE A 76 11.18 -37.68 10.73
C ILE A 76 10.84 -36.34 11.41
N PRO A 77 10.68 -36.29 12.76
CA PRO A 77 10.26 -35.09 13.50
C PRO A 77 11.15 -33.85 13.28
N ILE A 78 12.48 -34.04 13.19
CA ILE A 78 13.45 -32.94 13.02
C ILE A 78 13.27 -32.20 11.68
N LEU A 79 12.80 -32.90 10.64
CA LEU A 79 12.60 -32.28 9.33
C LEU A 79 11.33 -31.41 9.30
N GLY A 80 10.32 -31.74 10.11
CA GLY A 80 9.13 -30.90 10.29
C GLY A 80 9.47 -29.57 10.94
N ASP A 81 10.19 -29.60 12.07
CA ASP A 81 10.64 -28.38 12.77
C ASP A 81 11.44 -27.42 11.87
N ILE A 82 12.29 -27.96 10.99
CA ILE A 82 13.08 -27.16 10.03
C ILE A 82 12.15 -26.52 8.99
N LEU A 83 11.17 -27.27 8.48
CA LEU A 83 10.22 -26.79 7.49
C LEU A 83 9.36 -25.65 8.06
N ASP A 84 8.91 -25.79 9.31
CA ASP A 84 8.15 -24.75 10.01
C ASP A 84 8.93 -23.46 10.17
N ILE A 85 10.21 -23.53 10.55
CA ILE A 85 11.07 -22.34 10.68
C ILE A 85 11.19 -21.63 9.32
N VAL A 86 11.40 -22.40 8.24
CA VAL A 86 11.52 -21.85 6.89
C VAL A 86 10.22 -21.19 6.45
N THR A 87 9.08 -21.83 6.68
CA THR A 87 7.76 -21.31 6.32
C THR A 87 7.41 -20.08 7.15
N TRP A 88 7.68 -20.09 8.44
CA TRP A 88 7.55 -18.92 9.31
C TRP A 88 8.38 -17.74 8.82
N MET A 89 9.63 -17.98 8.42
CA MET A 89 10.50 -16.93 7.88
C MET A 89 9.97 -16.34 6.58
N ILE A 90 9.53 -17.19 5.64
CA ILE A 90 9.04 -16.73 4.32
C ILE A 90 7.73 -15.97 4.48
N VAL A 91 6.75 -16.54 5.19
CA VAL A 91 5.46 -15.89 5.46
C VAL A 91 5.67 -14.61 6.29
N GLY A 92 6.49 -14.68 7.34
CA GLY A 92 6.82 -13.55 8.20
C GLY A 92 7.47 -12.40 7.44
N PHE A 93 8.45 -12.70 6.59
CA PHE A 93 9.11 -11.71 5.74
C PHE A 93 8.14 -11.10 4.73
N TRP A 94 7.31 -11.92 4.07
CA TRP A 94 6.28 -11.42 3.15
C TRP A 94 5.32 -10.44 3.84
N MET A 95 4.79 -10.81 5.01
CA MET A 95 3.89 -9.96 5.79
C MET A 95 4.58 -8.65 6.19
N TRP A 96 5.84 -8.71 6.62
CA TRP A 96 6.61 -7.52 7.01
C TRP A 96 6.88 -6.60 5.82
N TRP A 97 7.39 -7.14 4.71
CA TRP A 97 7.68 -6.39 3.49
C TRP A 97 6.46 -5.67 2.94
N ARG A 98 5.30 -6.35 2.97
CA ARG A 98 4.02 -5.80 2.49
C ARG A 98 3.32 -4.93 3.53
N LYS A 99 3.90 -4.79 4.73
CA LYS A 99 3.32 -4.07 5.87
C LYS A 99 1.90 -4.55 6.20
N LEU A 100 1.66 -5.85 6.03
CA LEU A 100 0.38 -6.45 6.32
C LEU A 100 0.13 -6.37 7.82
N LYS A 101 -1.08 -5.95 8.19
CA LYS A 101 -1.51 -6.06 9.58
C LYS A 101 -1.89 -7.52 9.81
N ARG A 102 -1.31 -8.12 10.85
CA ARG A 102 -1.71 -9.45 11.31
C ARG A 102 -3.16 -9.41 11.79
N ALA A 103 -3.92 -10.45 11.48
CA ALA A 103 -5.26 -10.61 12.06
C ALA A 103 -5.12 -10.80 13.58
N PRO A 104 -5.96 -10.17 14.42
CA PRO A 104 -5.97 -10.46 15.85
C PRO A 104 -6.19 -11.98 16.08
N GLY A 105 -5.36 -12.60 16.93
CA GLY A 105 -5.37 -14.04 17.19
C GLY A 105 -4.40 -14.88 16.34
N SER A 106 -3.76 -14.32 15.30
CA SER A 106 -2.84 -15.12 14.46
C SER A 106 -1.50 -15.45 15.13
N ILE A 107 -1.13 -14.70 16.18
CA ILE A 107 0.07 -14.99 17.00
C ILE A 107 -0.24 -16.12 17.99
N GLU A 108 -1.45 -16.14 18.55
CA GLU A 108 -1.90 -17.21 19.46
C GLU A 108 -2.04 -18.53 18.69
N ALA A 109 -2.57 -18.50 17.47
CA ALA A 109 -2.63 -19.67 16.59
C ALA A 109 -1.24 -20.29 16.30
N GLY A 110 -0.25 -19.46 15.97
CA GLY A 110 1.12 -19.94 15.73
C GLY A 110 1.89 -20.35 16.99
N ILE A 111 1.46 -19.93 18.19
CA ILE A 111 2.02 -20.40 19.46
C ILE A 111 1.37 -21.72 19.90
N ILE A 112 0.09 -21.93 19.57
CA ILE A 112 -0.63 -23.19 19.84
C ILE A 112 -0.02 -24.35 19.03
N GLU A 113 0.55 -24.09 17.86
CA GLU A 113 1.22 -25.09 17.01
C GLU A 113 2.52 -25.66 17.58
N LEU A 114 3.20 -25.00 18.52
CA LEU A 114 4.38 -25.57 19.18
C LEU A 114 4.04 -26.77 20.11
N ILE A 115 2.77 -27.18 20.14
CA ILE A 115 2.27 -28.34 20.88
C ILE A 115 2.05 -29.48 19.87
N PRO A 116 2.91 -30.53 19.86
CA PRO A 116 2.99 -31.56 18.82
C PRO A 116 1.76 -32.49 18.70
N VAL A 117 0.64 -32.19 19.37
CA VAL A 117 -0.62 -32.97 19.36
C VAL A 117 -1.78 -32.18 18.74
N ALA A 118 -1.65 -30.86 18.56
CA ALA A 118 -2.69 -30.00 17.97
C ALA A 118 -2.51 -29.77 16.44
N ASP A 119 -1.49 -30.40 15.87
CA ASP A 119 -0.89 -30.14 14.55
C ASP A 119 -1.65 -30.83 13.39
N ILE A 120 -2.97 -30.64 13.36
CA ILE A 120 -3.87 -31.27 12.36
C ILE A 120 -4.47 -30.22 11.42
N LEU A 121 -4.32 -28.93 11.75
CA LEU A 121 -4.88 -27.84 10.96
C LEU A 121 -3.81 -27.27 10.03
N PRO A 122 -4.15 -26.90 8.78
CA PRO A 122 -3.22 -26.23 7.88
C PRO A 122 -3.05 -24.78 8.34
N THR A 123 -2.29 -24.57 9.42
CA THR A 123 -2.25 -23.31 10.15
C THR A 123 -1.51 -22.25 9.37
N TRP A 124 -0.44 -22.58 8.65
CA TRP A 124 0.21 -21.61 7.77
C TRP A 124 -0.76 -21.14 6.69
N THR A 125 -1.53 -22.06 6.10
CA THR A 125 -2.59 -21.71 5.16
C THR A 125 -3.63 -20.80 5.81
N ALA A 126 -4.09 -21.12 7.03
CA ALA A 126 -5.05 -20.31 7.76
C ALA A 126 -4.52 -18.89 8.06
N ILE A 127 -3.27 -18.77 8.52
CA ILE A 127 -2.60 -17.49 8.79
C ILE A 127 -2.54 -16.63 7.53
N VAL A 128 -2.13 -17.22 6.41
CA VAL A 128 -2.05 -16.51 5.12
C VAL A 128 -3.44 -16.07 4.66
N VAL A 129 -4.42 -16.98 4.63
CA VAL A 129 -5.79 -16.68 4.19
C VAL A 129 -6.43 -15.60 5.05
N LEU A 130 -6.37 -15.73 6.38
CA LEU A 130 -6.94 -14.73 7.30
C LEU A 130 -6.26 -13.38 7.16
N SER A 131 -4.93 -13.35 6.99
CA SER A 131 -4.19 -12.11 6.74
C SER A 131 -4.62 -11.44 5.43
N ILE A 132 -4.85 -12.22 4.38
CA ILE A 132 -5.33 -11.70 3.09
C ILE A 132 -6.74 -11.09 3.25
N LEU A 133 -7.66 -11.84 3.85
CA LEU A 133 -9.03 -11.40 4.07
C LEU A 133 -9.10 -10.15 4.94
N TYR A 134 -8.37 -10.12 6.04
CA TYR A 134 -8.34 -8.99 6.97
C TYR A 134 -7.82 -7.71 6.31
N ASN A 135 -6.70 -7.78 5.58
CA ASN A 135 -6.12 -6.60 4.93
C ASN A 135 -6.99 -6.12 3.75
N ASN A 136 -7.56 -7.04 2.96
CA ASN A 136 -8.50 -6.67 1.89
C ASN A 136 -9.80 -6.07 2.45
N HIS A 137 -10.31 -6.59 3.57
CA HIS A 137 -11.48 -6.01 4.24
C HIS A 137 -11.19 -4.60 4.77
N LYS A 138 -10.06 -4.38 5.44
CA LYS A 138 -9.62 -3.04 5.87
C LYS A 138 -9.49 -2.09 4.69
N ARG A 139 -9.00 -2.58 3.57
CA ARG A 139 -8.90 -1.79 2.33
C ARG A 139 -10.26 -1.45 1.73
N ALA A 140 -11.22 -2.37 1.81
CA ALA A 140 -12.60 -2.13 1.41
C ALA A 140 -13.27 -1.07 2.30
N GLN A 141 -13.02 -1.09 3.61
CA GLN A 141 -13.47 -0.04 4.53
C GLN A 141 -12.88 1.34 4.19
N ALA A 142 -11.66 1.38 3.65
CA ALA A 142 -11.01 2.61 3.19
C ALA A 142 -11.46 3.09 1.78
N ALA A 143 -12.53 2.51 1.19
CA ALA A 143 -12.98 2.87 -0.16
C ALA A 143 -13.31 4.36 -0.33
N GLY A 144 -13.82 5.02 0.71
CA GLY A 144 -14.07 6.47 0.69
C GLY A 144 -12.78 7.29 0.51
N GLU A 145 -11.71 6.92 1.22
CA GLU A 145 -10.40 7.55 1.10
C GLU A 145 -9.78 7.31 -0.28
N ILE A 146 -9.96 6.11 -0.84
CA ILE A 146 -9.50 5.78 -2.21
C ILE A 146 -10.22 6.64 -3.25
N LYS A 147 -11.55 6.83 -3.12
CA LYS A 147 -12.31 7.73 -4.01
C LYS A 147 -11.79 9.18 -3.90
N LYS A 148 -11.52 9.65 -2.67
CA LYS A 148 -10.94 10.97 -2.42
C LYS A 148 -9.55 11.12 -3.04
N LEU A 149 -8.71 10.09 -2.94
CA LEU A 149 -7.38 10.05 -3.56
C LEU A 149 -7.47 10.23 -5.08
N HIS A 150 -8.37 9.49 -5.75
CA HIS A 150 -8.57 9.61 -7.20
C HIS A 150 -9.10 10.99 -7.60
N ALA A 151 -10.02 11.56 -6.81
CA ALA A 151 -10.53 12.91 -7.06
C ALA A 151 -9.41 13.95 -6.97
N LEU A 152 -8.56 13.86 -5.95
CA LEU A 152 -7.40 14.75 -5.78
C LEU A 152 -6.37 14.58 -6.89
N GLN A 153 -6.11 13.35 -7.34
CA GLN A 153 -5.23 13.09 -8.48
C GLN A 153 -5.76 13.73 -9.76
N LYS A 154 -7.07 13.59 -10.02
CA LYS A 154 -7.73 14.22 -11.17
C LYS A 154 -7.68 15.74 -11.09
N GLN A 155 -7.87 16.31 -9.88
CA GLN A 155 -7.75 17.75 -9.65
C GLN A 155 -6.32 18.25 -9.89
N ALA A 156 -5.31 17.55 -9.38
CA ALA A 156 -3.90 17.90 -9.61
C ALA A 156 -3.54 17.86 -11.11
N GLN A 157 -4.03 16.84 -11.84
CA GLN A 157 -3.84 16.73 -13.29
C GLN A 157 -4.53 17.88 -14.05
N ALA A 158 -5.74 18.26 -13.65
CA ALA A 158 -6.48 19.36 -14.28
C ALA A 158 -5.76 20.71 -14.09
N ILE A 159 -5.26 20.98 -12.88
CA ILE A 159 -4.50 22.22 -12.59
C ILE A 159 -3.17 22.23 -13.34
N ALA A 160 -2.50 21.09 -13.47
CA ALA A 160 -1.25 20.98 -14.22
C ALA A 160 -1.43 21.13 -15.74
N ALA A 161 -2.61 20.83 -16.27
CA ALA A 161 -2.94 20.95 -17.69
C ALA A 161 -3.50 22.33 -18.09
N SER A 162 -3.99 23.12 -17.11
CA SER A 162 -4.49 24.49 -17.30
C SER A 162 -3.39 25.54 -17.21
#